data_AF-E2A2R8-F1
#
_entry.id   AF-E2A2R8-F1
#
_cell.length_a   1.000
_cell.length_b   1.000
_cell.length_c   1.000
_cell.angle_alpha   90.00
_cell.angle_beta   90.00
_cell.angle_gamma   90.00
#
_symmetry.space_group_name_H-M   'P 1'
#
loop_
_entity.id
_entity.type
_entity.pdbx_description
1 polymer ?
#
loop_
_entity_poly.entity_id
_entity_poly.type
_entity_poly.pdbx_seq_one_letter_code
_entity_poly.pdbx_strand_id
1 'polypeptide(L)'
;MSSYTFSQKLFKPTPPERGSFPLDHEGRCKRIMIKYMRCLADNRNQNTMCRDVAKEYLGCRMDHDLMTRDNWSNLGFESDETNEVASET
;
A
#
# COMPACT_ATOMS: atom_id res chain seq x y z
N MET A 1 36.66 -1.01 10.24
CA MET A 1 37.05 -0.44 8.96
C MET A 1 36.64 1.03 8.98
N SER A 2 37.61 1.93 9.10
CA SER A 2 37.35 3.38 9.19
C SER A 2 37.18 3.94 7.79
N SER A 3 35.97 4.39 7.46
CA SER A 3 35.63 4.96 6.15
C SER A 3 36.16 6.38 6.03
N TYR A 4 37.21 6.56 5.23
CA TYR A 4 37.67 7.87 4.79
C TYR A 4 36.78 8.36 3.63
N THR A 5 35.84 9.27 3.91
CA THR A 5 35.10 10.01 2.86
C THR A 5 35.50 11.48 2.90
N PHE A 6 36.75 11.76 2.55
CA PHE A 6 37.23 13.12 2.34
C PHE A 6 36.82 13.55 0.92
N SER A 7 35.85 14.48 0.81
CA SER A 7 35.39 15.08 -0.45
C SER A 7 34.48 14.21 -1.35
N GLN A 8 33.39 13.65 -0.81
CA GLN A 8 32.23 13.30 -1.66
C GLN A 8 31.24 14.46 -1.68
N LYS A 9 30.84 14.91 -2.89
CA LYS A 9 29.75 15.87 -3.08
C LYS A 9 28.55 15.41 -2.24
N LEU A 10 27.97 16.32 -1.44
CA LEU A 10 26.71 16.08 -0.73
C LEU A 10 25.68 15.54 -1.72
N PHE A 11 25.32 14.26 -1.59
CA PHE A 11 24.22 13.68 -2.36
C PHE A 11 22.94 14.33 -1.86
N LYS A 12 22.39 15.24 -2.67
CA LYS A 12 21.06 15.79 -2.46
C LYS A 12 20.09 14.93 -3.28
N PRO A 13 19.43 13.93 -2.67
CA PRO A 13 18.45 13.13 -3.39
C PRO A 13 17.33 14.02 -3.88
N THR A 14 16.93 13.84 -5.15
CA THR A 14 15.69 14.43 -5.64
C THR A 14 14.52 13.77 -4.89
N PRO A 15 13.61 14.55 -4.29
CA PRO A 15 12.47 13.96 -3.60
C PRO A 15 11.59 13.18 -4.59
N PRO A 16 10.94 12.09 -4.16
CA PRO A 16 9.96 11.41 -4.98
C PRO A 16 8.79 12.34 -5.32
N GLU A 17 8.29 12.26 -6.55
CA GLU A 17 7.14 13.03 -7.06
C GLU A 17 5.89 12.94 -6.16
N ARG A 18 5.70 11.80 -5.48
CA ARG A 18 4.55 11.54 -4.60
C ARG A 18 4.88 11.58 -3.10
N GLY A 19 6.07 12.08 -2.75
CA GLY A 19 6.58 12.07 -1.39
C GLY A 19 6.96 10.67 -0.88
N SER A 20 7.32 10.59 0.40
CA SER A 20 7.57 9.34 1.10
C SER A 20 6.25 8.76 1.62
N PHE A 21 6.00 7.47 1.37
CA PHE A 21 4.81 6.78 1.86
C PHE A 21 4.77 6.80 3.40
N PRO A 22 3.70 7.33 4.02
CA PRO A 22 3.57 7.38 5.48
C PRO A 22 3.63 5.97 6.10
N LEU A 23 4.40 5.83 7.17
CA LEU A 23 4.41 4.59 7.96
C LEU A 23 3.18 4.55 8.87
N ASP A 24 2.54 3.39 8.94
CA ASP A 24 1.41 3.14 9.85
C ASP A 24 1.92 2.87 11.26
N HIS A 25 2.23 3.94 12.00
CA HIS A 25 2.80 3.84 13.35
C HIS A 25 1.80 3.28 14.38
N GLU A 26 0.52 3.63 14.24
CA GLU A 26 -0.54 3.21 15.14
C GLU A 26 -1.08 1.82 14.79
N GLY A 27 -0.73 1.30 13.61
CA GLY A 27 -1.15 0.00 13.13
C GLY A 27 -2.64 -0.06 12.78
N ARG A 28 -3.25 1.05 12.35
CA ARG A 28 -4.69 1.13 12.06
C ARG A 28 -5.11 0.12 10.99
N CYS A 29 -4.26 -0.08 9.97
CA CYS A 29 -4.52 -1.01 8.88
C CYS A 29 -3.79 -2.35 9.04
N LYS A 30 -3.12 -2.59 10.18
CA LYS A 30 -2.30 -3.79 10.42
C LYS A 30 -3.09 -5.09 10.31
N ARG A 31 -4.35 -5.10 10.75
CA ARG A 31 -5.21 -6.30 10.69
C ARG A 31 -5.45 -6.75 9.25
N ILE A 32 -5.83 -5.82 8.38
CA ILE A 32 -6.11 -6.08 6.97
C ILE A 32 -4.81 -6.37 6.21
N MET A 33 -3.71 -5.68 6.56
CA MET A 33 -2.37 -6.00 6.06
C MET A 33 -2.02 -7.47 6.33
N ILE A 34 -2.21 -7.97 7.56
CA ILE A 34 -1.92 -9.38 7.89
C ILE A 34 -2.83 -10.32 7.09
N LYS A 35 -4.12 -9.98 6.92
CA LYS A 35 -5.06 -10.75 6.08
C LYS A 35 -4.56 -10.85 4.63
N TYR A 36 -4.10 -9.74 4.05
CA TYR A 36 -3.52 -9.70 2.72
C TYR A 36 -2.25 -10.56 2.61
N MET A 37 -1.32 -10.42 3.57
CA MET A 37 -0.08 -11.19 3.58
C MET A 37 -0.32 -12.70 3.73
N ARG A 38 -1.32 -13.11 4.52
CA ARG A 38 -1.75 -14.51 4.60
C ARG A 38 -2.30 -15.00 3.27
N CYS A 39 -3.18 -14.22 2.62
CA CYS A 39 -3.69 -14.57 1.31
C CYS A 39 -2.56 -14.79 0.29
N LEU A 40 -1.56 -13.91 0.26
CA LEU A 40 -0.39 -14.09 -0.61
C LEU A 40 0.37 -15.38 -0.27
N ALA A 41 0.64 -15.65 1.00
CA ALA A 41 1.34 -16.86 1.43
C ALA A 41 0.60 -18.13 0.98
N ASP A 42 -0.73 -18.18 1.17
CA ASP A 42 -1.56 -19.33 0.81
C ASP A 42 -1.66 -19.53 -0.72
N ASN A 43 -1.65 -18.44 -1.49
CA ASN A 43 -1.77 -18.44 -2.95
C ASN A 43 -0.42 -18.36 -3.68
N ARG A 44 0.69 -18.75 -3.03
CA ARG A 44 2.04 -18.76 -3.64
C ARG A 44 2.43 -17.40 -4.23
N ASN A 45 2.11 -16.33 -3.52
CA ASN A 45 2.32 -14.93 -3.88
C ASN A 45 1.60 -14.47 -5.17
N GLN A 46 0.50 -15.13 -5.55
CA GLN A 46 -0.34 -14.68 -6.65
C GLN A 46 -1.28 -13.55 -6.18
N ASN A 47 -0.95 -12.31 -6.56
CA ASN A 47 -1.73 -11.13 -6.20
C ASN A 47 -3.17 -11.15 -6.75
N THR A 48 -3.39 -11.74 -7.92
CA THR A 48 -4.71 -11.80 -8.57
C THR A 48 -5.77 -12.47 -7.69
N MET A 49 -5.37 -13.48 -6.90
CA MET A 49 -6.25 -14.20 -5.98
C MET A 49 -6.58 -13.41 -4.70
N CYS A 50 -5.83 -12.33 -4.43
CA CYS A 50 -5.91 -11.53 -3.22
C CYS A 50 -6.34 -10.08 -3.50
N ARG A 51 -6.86 -9.81 -4.70
CA ARG A 51 -7.18 -8.47 -5.18
C ARG A 51 -8.20 -7.77 -4.28
N ASP A 52 -9.24 -8.49 -3.85
CA ASP A 52 -10.27 -7.96 -2.95
C ASP A 52 -9.68 -7.50 -1.61
N VAL A 53 -8.77 -8.31 -1.04
CA VAL A 53 -8.10 -7.99 0.23
C VAL A 53 -7.09 -6.85 0.06
N ALA A 54 -6.46 -6.76 -1.12
CA ALA A 54 -5.59 -5.63 -1.45
C ALA A 54 -6.39 -4.32 -1.57
N LYS A 55 -7.57 -4.35 -2.19
CA LYS A 55 -8.50 -3.21 -2.27
C LYS A 55 -8.91 -2.75 -0.87
N GLU A 56 -9.33 -3.67 -0.01
CA GLU A 56 -9.69 -3.39 1.40
C GLU A 56 -8.51 -2.74 2.16
N TYR A 57 -7.29 -3.25 1.96
CA TYR A 57 -6.09 -2.72 2.61
C TYR A 57 -5.76 -1.30 2.15
N LEU A 58 -5.79 -1.04 0.84
CA LEU A 58 -5.52 0.29 0.28
C LEU A 58 -6.61 1.29 0.68
N GLY A 59 -7.87 0.84 0.74
CA GLY A 59 -9.00 1.64 1.23
C GLY A 59 -8.77 2.15 2.64
N CYS A 60 -8.44 1.24 3.56
CA CYS A 60 -8.10 1.58 4.94
C CYS A 60 -6.99 2.64 5.03
N ARG A 61 -5.98 2.55 4.15
CA ARG A 61 -4.88 3.53 4.14
C ARG A 61 -5.31 4.90 3.63
N MET A 62 -6.20 4.96 2.65
CA MET A 62 -6.78 6.20 2.16
C MET A 62 -7.73 6.85 3.18
N ASP A 63 -8.41 6.05 4.00
CA ASP A 63 -9.34 6.54 5.03
C ASP A 63 -8.62 7.06 6.29
N HIS A 64 -7.36 6.66 6.50
CA HIS A 64 -6.55 7.05 7.66
C HIS A 64 -5.38 7.99 7.29
N ASP A 65 -5.43 8.64 6.12
CA ASP A 65 -4.39 9.57 5.65
C ASP A 65 -2.98 8.95 5.57
N LEU A 66 -2.90 7.63 5.48
CA LEU A 66 -1.65 6.86 5.32
C LEU A 66 -1.28 6.68 3.84
N MET A 67 -2.13 7.19 2.95
CA MET A 67 -1.97 7.24 1.50
C MET A 67 -2.91 8.32 0.95
N THR A 68 -2.46 9.11 -0.02
CA THR A 68 -3.33 10.07 -0.72
C THR A 68 -4.50 9.32 -1.37
N ARG A 69 -5.72 9.82 -1.19
CA ARG A 69 -6.89 9.26 -1.85
C ARG A 69 -6.74 9.35 -3.37
N ASP A 70 -6.88 8.22 -4.05
CA ASP A 70 -6.80 8.09 -5.49
C ASP A 70 -7.97 7.24 -6.01
N ASN A 71 -8.24 7.31 -7.31
CA ASN A 71 -9.28 6.50 -7.93
C ASN A 71 -8.83 5.04 -8.06
N TRP A 72 -9.78 4.12 -7.86
CA TRP A 72 -9.54 2.69 -7.99
C TRP A 72 -8.99 2.28 -9.36
N SER A 73 -9.38 2.98 -10.43
CA SER A 73 -8.84 2.77 -11.78
C SER A 73 -7.33 3.03 -11.85
N ASN A 74 -6.86 4.13 -11.26
CA ASN A 74 -5.42 4.48 -11.21
C ASN A 74 -4.60 3.46 -10.41
N LEU A 75 -5.24 2.81 -9.44
CA LEU A 75 -4.66 1.75 -8.62
C LEU A 75 -4.80 0.35 -9.25
N GLY A 76 -5.41 0.26 -10.44
CA GLY A 76 -5.57 -0.98 -11.18
C GLY A 76 -6.70 -1.87 -10.65
N PHE A 77 -7.83 -1.31 -10.23
CA PHE A 77 -9.04 -2.03 -9.78
C PHE A 77 -10.26 -1.77 -10.68
N GLU A 78 -10.05 -1.58 -11.97
CA GLU A 78 -11.10 -1.20 -12.95
C GLU A 78 -12.23 -2.24 -13.13
N SER A 79 -12.04 -3.48 -12.69
CA SER A 79 -12.95 -4.61 -12.94
C SER A 79 -13.90 -4.95 -11.79
N ASP A 80 -13.71 -4.37 -10.60
CA ASP A 80 -14.27 -4.94 -9.35
C ASP A 80 -15.53 -4.22 -8.86
N GLU A 81 -16.13 -3.36 -9.68
CA GLU A 81 -17.39 -2.62 -9.45
C GLU A 81 -18.65 -3.53 -9.32
N THR A 82 -18.50 -4.86 -9.37
CA THR A 82 -19.64 -5.79 -9.45
C THR A 82 -20.04 -6.49 -8.14
N ASN A 83 -19.36 -6.24 -7.00
CA ASN A 83 -19.64 -7.00 -5.76
C ASN A 83 -19.68 -6.20 -4.44
N GLU A 84 -19.96 -4.90 -4.44
CA GLU A 84 -20.10 -4.10 -3.19
C GLU A 84 -21.41 -3.30 -3.10
N VAL A 85 -22.52 -3.87 -3.60
CA VAL A 85 -23.88 -3.42 -3.24
C VAL A 85 -24.70 -4.64 -2.79
N ALA A 86 -24.27 -5.30 -1.71
CA ALA A 86 -25.00 -6.43 -1.14
C ALA A 86 -24.85 -6.56 0.40
N SER A 87 -24.63 -5.47 1.13
CA SER A 87 -24.75 -5.51 2.59
C SER A 87 -25.09 -4.16 3.23
N GLU A 88 -26.18 -3.54 2.79
CA GLU A 88 -26.96 -2.64 3.64
C GLU A 88 -28.43 -3.07 3.56
N THR A 89 -28.84 -3.91 4.50
CA THR A 89 -30.23 -4.11 4.94
C THR A 89 -30.26 -3.98 6.45
#